data_AF-A0A5J4VAE4-F1
#
_entry.id   AF-A0A5J4VAE4-F1
#
_cell.length_a   1.000
_cell.length_b   1.000
_cell.length_c   1.000
_cell.angle_alpha   90.00
_cell.angle_beta   90.00
_cell.angle_gamma   90.00
#
_symmetry.space_group_name_H-M   'P 1'
#
loop_
_entity.id
_entity.type
_entity.pdbx_description
1 polymer ?
#
loop_
_entity_poly.entity_id
_entity_poly.type
_entity_poly.pdbx_seq_one_letter_code
_entity_poly.pdbx_strand_id
1 'polypeptide(L)'
;MDFSFPDSKRVFGLPERATSLDLPMTRGPYKSAPEAIRLFNLDVFQYDTNSVFPLYGTVPLLMSQPMNKDHKSVGVFWLNAADTYVDLWRKDRDNNSVNNTTSDTQNEQEDDDNTIHSHFISETGRLDFFILSANTPLELIQNYALLVGTPALPPLFSLGYHQCRWNYKSEYECNQIMDNLDRYQIPYDVLWLDIEHTDGKRYFTWNKNQFLSPDLLQRRLGQEGRHLVTIVDPHVKSDNKYFVFKEAKEKGYLILNKQDEQFRCQLAQEQYQRDCLPS
;
A
#
# COMPACT_ATOMS: atom_id res chain seq x y z
N MET A 1 -20.87 -1.61 8.08
CA MET A 1 -21.75 -0.50 7.65
C MET A 1 -21.91 -0.57 6.15
N ASP A 2 -23.13 -0.42 5.66
CA ASP A 2 -23.44 -0.50 4.23
C ASP A 2 -23.50 0.88 3.58
N PHE A 3 -22.95 0.99 2.37
CA PHE A 3 -23.10 2.17 1.51
C PHE A 3 -23.56 1.75 0.12
N SER A 4 -24.49 2.51 -0.45
CA SER A 4 -25.02 2.30 -1.78
C SER A 4 -24.59 3.43 -2.70
N PHE A 5 -24.10 3.06 -3.87
CA PHE A 5 -23.62 3.94 -4.92
C PHE A 5 -24.61 3.85 -6.08
N PRO A 6 -25.66 4.68 -6.10
CA PRO A 6 -26.67 4.65 -7.16
C PRO A 6 -26.06 5.02 -8.52
N ASP A 7 -26.67 4.53 -9.59
CA ASP A 7 -26.27 4.77 -10.99
C ASP A 7 -24.78 4.63 -11.27
N SER A 8 -24.13 3.68 -10.60
CA SER A 8 -22.68 3.55 -10.62
C SER A 8 -22.25 2.44 -11.56
N LYS A 9 -21.52 2.83 -12.62
CA LYS A 9 -21.03 1.91 -13.64
C LYS A 9 -19.95 0.99 -13.10
N ARG A 10 -19.03 1.55 -12.31
CA ARG A 10 -17.79 0.94 -11.80
C ARG A 10 -17.45 1.55 -10.45
N VAL A 11 -16.65 0.84 -9.66
CA VAL A 11 -16.04 1.37 -8.43
C VAL A 11 -14.55 1.13 -8.42
N PHE A 12 -13.81 2.04 -7.77
CA PHE A 12 -12.36 2.15 -7.76
C PHE A 12 -11.83 2.48 -6.37
N GLY A 13 -10.52 2.36 -6.19
CA GLY A 13 -9.85 2.65 -4.92
C GLY A 13 -9.56 1.38 -4.15
N LEU A 14 -9.52 1.44 -2.82
CA LEU A 14 -9.13 0.33 -1.93
C LEU A 14 -7.81 -0.37 -2.36
N PRO A 15 -6.72 0.36 -2.65
CA PRO A 15 -5.40 -0.25 -2.78
C PRO A 15 -4.89 -0.70 -1.40
N GLU A 16 -3.89 -1.58 -1.31
CA GLU A 16 -3.08 -2.15 -2.39
C GLU A 16 -3.42 -3.62 -2.66
N ARG A 17 -3.64 -3.94 -3.94
CA ARG A 17 -4.00 -5.28 -4.40
C ARG A 17 -3.56 -5.48 -5.86
N ALA A 18 -3.22 -6.71 -6.21
CA ALA A 18 -2.80 -7.06 -7.57
C ALA A 18 -3.98 -7.51 -8.43
N THR A 19 -4.92 -6.62 -8.72
CA THR A 19 -6.09 -6.92 -9.57
C THR A 19 -6.51 -5.71 -10.41
N SER A 20 -7.62 -5.81 -11.14
CA SER A 20 -8.12 -4.75 -12.01
C SER A 20 -8.41 -3.46 -11.26
N LEU A 21 -8.24 -2.33 -11.96
CA LEU A 21 -8.58 -1.00 -11.45
C LEU A 21 -10.08 -0.92 -11.09
N ASP A 22 -10.94 -1.39 -12.01
CA ASP A 22 -12.36 -1.65 -11.74
C ASP A 22 -12.46 -2.80 -10.73
N LEU A 23 -13.03 -2.52 -9.57
CA LEU A 23 -13.07 -3.45 -8.45
C LEU A 23 -13.99 -4.65 -8.75
N PRO A 24 -13.53 -5.89 -8.51
CA PRO A 24 -14.37 -7.07 -8.68
C PRO A 24 -15.47 -7.12 -7.62
N MET A 25 -16.63 -7.70 -7.96
CA MET A 25 -17.69 -7.95 -6.99
C MET A 25 -17.32 -9.16 -6.13
N THR A 26 -17.55 -9.08 -4.82
CA THR A 26 -17.15 -10.11 -3.85
C THR A 26 -18.35 -10.94 -3.38
N ARG A 27 -19.57 -10.45 -3.61
CA ARG A 27 -20.85 -11.11 -3.28
C ARG A 27 -21.86 -10.97 -4.42
N GLY A 28 -22.97 -11.70 -4.28
CA GLY A 28 -24.12 -11.62 -5.19
C GLY A 28 -23.94 -12.39 -6.50
N PRO A 29 -24.93 -12.29 -7.41
CA PRO A 29 -24.95 -13.05 -8.67
C PRO A 29 -23.82 -12.66 -9.63
N TYR A 30 -23.27 -11.45 -9.48
CA TYR A 30 -22.16 -10.94 -10.30
C TYR A 30 -20.77 -11.14 -9.67
N LYS A 31 -20.66 -11.99 -8.63
CA LYS A 31 -19.40 -12.23 -7.91
C LYS A 31 -18.28 -12.65 -8.87
N SER A 32 -17.17 -11.93 -8.82
CA SER A 32 -15.97 -12.14 -9.65
C SER A 32 -14.67 -12.23 -8.84
N ALA A 33 -14.70 -11.95 -7.54
CA ALA A 33 -13.64 -12.24 -6.59
C ALA A 33 -14.08 -13.33 -5.60
N PRO A 34 -13.18 -14.22 -5.15
CA PRO A 34 -13.56 -15.33 -4.27
C PRO A 34 -13.94 -14.89 -2.85
N GLU A 35 -13.39 -13.76 -2.39
CA GLU A 35 -13.51 -13.25 -1.02
C GLU A 35 -13.69 -11.73 -1.00
N ALA A 36 -13.97 -11.20 0.19
CA ALA A 36 -14.03 -9.76 0.43
C ALA A 36 -12.67 -9.11 0.21
N ILE A 37 -12.65 -7.84 -0.21
CA ILE A 37 -11.41 -7.09 -0.29
C ILE A 37 -10.95 -6.81 1.14
N ARG A 38 -9.72 -7.20 1.48
CA ARG A 38 -9.14 -6.94 2.78
C ARG A 38 -8.15 -5.78 2.67
N LEU A 39 -8.13 -4.93 3.69
CA LEU A 39 -7.19 -3.83 3.86
C LEU A 39 -6.40 -4.09 5.13
N PHE A 40 -5.23 -4.72 4.95
CA PHE A 40 -4.30 -4.99 6.04
C PHE A 40 -2.89 -5.08 5.48
N ASN A 41 -1.97 -4.22 5.92
CA ASN A 41 -0.61 -4.18 5.39
C ASN A 41 0.14 -5.48 5.74
N LEU A 42 0.50 -6.27 4.73
CA LEU A 42 1.18 -7.56 4.85
C LEU A 42 2.43 -7.64 3.96
N ASP A 43 3.47 -8.34 4.43
CA ASP A 43 4.59 -8.76 3.59
C ASP A 43 4.23 -10.09 2.90
N VAL A 44 3.65 -10.00 1.69
CA VAL A 44 3.19 -11.17 0.92
C VAL A 44 4.27 -11.63 -0.04
N PHE A 45 4.94 -12.72 0.29
CA PHE A 45 5.95 -13.32 -0.58
C PHE A 45 5.32 -13.88 -1.86
N GLN A 46 5.89 -13.53 -3.02
CA GLN A 46 5.43 -14.00 -4.33
C GLN A 46 3.91 -13.88 -4.51
N TYR A 47 3.38 -12.67 -4.27
CA TYR A 47 1.94 -12.42 -4.36
C TYR A 47 1.37 -12.86 -5.73
N ASP A 48 0.13 -13.35 -5.70
CA ASP A 48 -0.60 -13.74 -6.90
C ASP A 48 -1.17 -12.52 -7.64
N THR A 49 -1.23 -12.61 -8.98
CA THR A 49 -1.94 -11.64 -9.82
C THR A 49 -3.42 -11.98 -9.94
N ASN A 50 -4.25 -10.98 -10.22
CA ASN A 50 -5.71 -11.05 -10.25
C ASN A 50 -6.32 -11.47 -8.91
N SER A 51 -5.68 -11.05 -7.80
CA SER A 51 -6.11 -11.37 -6.45
C SER A 51 -6.59 -10.12 -5.70
N VAL A 52 -7.61 -10.30 -4.85
CA VAL A 52 -8.07 -9.28 -3.90
C VAL A 52 -7.35 -9.39 -2.54
N PHE A 53 -6.39 -10.31 -2.44
CA PHE A 53 -5.56 -10.47 -1.25
C PHE A 53 -4.77 -9.17 -0.97
N PRO A 54 -4.69 -8.72 0.28
CA PRO A 54 -4.05 -7.45 0.63
C PRO A 54 -2.53 -7.54 0.43
N LEU A 55 -1.92 -6.40 0.10
CA LEU A 55 -0.47 -6.26 -0.07
C LEU A 55 0.11 -5.30 1.00
N TYR A 56 1.08 -4.46 0.63
CA TYR A 56 1.95 -3.75 1.57
C TYR A 56 1.35 -2.45 2.11
N GLY A 57 0.48 -1.80 1.34
CA GLY A 57 -0.18 -0.55 1.72
C GLY A 57 -1.70 -0.63 1.71
N THR A 58 -2.34 0.31 2.40
CA THR A 58 -3.81 0.44 2.46
C THR A 58 -4.23 1.89 2.34
N VAL A 59 -5.23 2.15 1.48
CA VAL A 59 -5.94 3.44 1.43
C VAL A 59 -7.45 3.15 1.40
N PRO A 60 -8.19 3.35 2.51
CA PRO A 60 -9.60 2.96 2.63
C PRO A 60 -10.56 3.97 1.96
N LEU A 61 -10.29 4.31 0.70
CA LEU A 61 -11.11 5.18 -0.15
C LEU A 61 -11.77 4.34 -1.26
N LEU A 62 -13.10 4.34 -1.31
CA LEU A 62 -13.91 3.74 -2.38
C LEU A 62 -14.58 4.85 -3.18
N MET A 63 -14.48 4.84 -4.50
CA MET A 63 -15.05 5.86 -5.37
C MET A 63 -15.84 5.21 -6.50
N SER A 64 -16.96 5.81 -6.91
CA SER A 64 -17.74 5.34 -8.05
C SER A 64 -17.58 6.24 -9.26
N GLN A 65 -17.66 5.61 -10.44
CA GLN A 65 -17.88 6.31 -11.70
C GLN A 65 -19.36 6.19 -12.08
N PRO A 66 -20.05 7.32 -12.33
CA PRO A 66 -21.44 7.30 -12.73
C PRO A 66 -21.65 6.70 -14.13
N MET A 67 -22.83 6.14 -14.39
CA MET A 67 -23.22 5.63 -15.70
C MET A 67 -23.46 6.73 -16.73
N ASN A 68 -24.02 7.86 -16.30
CA ASN A 68 -24.23 9.05 -17.12
C ASN A 68 -23.28 10.18 -16.69
N LYS A 69 -22.81 10.99 -17.63
CA LYS A 69 -21.97 12.17 -17.37
C LYS A 69 -22.70 13.27 -16.59
N ASP A 70 -24.03 13.27 -16.63
CA ASP A 70 -24.85 14.22 -15.88
C ASP A 70 -25.00 13.83 -14.39
N HIS A 71 -24.60 12.61 -14.02
CA HIS A 71 -24.66 12.13 -12.64
C HIS A 71 -23.32 12.40 -11.93
N LYS A 72 -23.39 12.52 -10.60
CA LYS A 72 -22.22 12.83 -9.77
C LYS A 72 -21.32 11.62 -9.57
N SER A 73 -20.03 11.88 -9.46
CA SER A 73 -19.10 10.94 -8.83
C SER A 73 -19.28 11.01 -7.32
N VAL A 74 -19.34 9.84 -6.69
CA VAL A 74 -19.49 9.72 -5.23
C VAL A 74 -18.43 8.77 -4.68
N GLY A 75 -18.08 8.96 -3.41
CA GLY A 75 -17.06 8.17 -2.76
C GLY A 75 -17.25 8.10 -1.25
N VAL A 76 -16.67 7.09 -0.64
CA VAL A 76 -16.63 6.89 0.81
C VAL A 76 -15.16 6.75 1.20
N PHE A 77 -14.69 7.66 2.05
CA PHE A 77 -13.42 7.52 2.74
C PHE A 77 -13.67 6.98 4.14
N TRP A 78 -13.29 5.74 4.38
CA TRP A 78 -13.47 5.03 5.64
C TRP A 78 -12.26 5.23 6.54
N LEU A 79 -12.34 6.16 7.50
CA LEU A 79 -11.20 6.56 8.32
C LEU A 79 -10.99 5.58 9.50
N ASN A 80 -10.45 4.41 9.19
CA ASN A 80 -10.10 3.40 10.17
C ASN A 80 -8.76 2.73 9.80
N ALA A 81 -7.91 2.47 10.81
CA ALA A 81 -6.57 1.92 10.64
C ALA A 81 -6.47 0.42 11.01
N ALA A 82 -7.55 -0.18 11.51
CA ALA A 82 -7.60 -1.61 11.84
C ALA A 82 -7.80 -2.48 10.58
N ASP A 83 -7.59 -3.78 10.74
CA ASP A 83 -7.90 -4.77 9.70
C ASP A 83 -9.35 -4.59 9.24
N THR A 84 -9.52 -4.31 7.94
CA THR A 84 -10.80 -3.90 7.38
C THR A 84 -11.16 -4.75 6.17
N TYR A 85 -12.40 -5.23 6.15
CA TYR A 85 -12.98 -6.00 5.06
C TYR A 85 -14.04 -5.17 4.35
N VAL A 86 -14.04 -5.23 3.01
CA VAL A 86 -15.00 -4.55 2.16
C VAL A 86 -15.59 -5.55 1.17
N ASP A 87 -16.89 -5.79 1.32
CA ASP A 87 -17.65 -6.52 0.32
C ASP A 87 -18.30 -5.58 -0.68
N LEU A 88 -18.42 -6.02 -1.93
CA LEU A 88 -19.02 -5.31 -3.05
C LEU A 88 -20.01 -6.22 -3.79
N TRP A 89 -21.20 -5.72 -4.10
CA TRP A 89 -22.17 -6.46 -4.89
C TRP A 89 -23.13 -5.57 -5.66
N ARG A 90 -23.83 -6.21 -6.60
CA ARG A 90 -25.05 -5.70 -7.23
C ARG A 90 -26.19 -6.67 -6.94
N LYS A 91 -27.41 -6.15 -6.86
CA LYS A 91 -28.60 -6.99 -6.83
C LYS A 91 -28.88 -7.55 -8.22
N ASP A 92 -29.57 -8.68 -8.26
CA ASP A 92 -30.00 -9.28 -9.53
C ASP A 92 -31.03 -8.37 -10.19
N ARG A 93 -30.94 -8.21 -11.51
CA ARG A 93 -31.90 -7.40 -12.28
C ARG A 93 -33.27 -8.07 -12.38
N ASP A 94 -33.32 -9.39 -12.21
CA ASP A 94 -34.55 -10.18 -12.38
C ASP A 94 -34.77 -11.16 -11.22
N ASN A 95 -35.45 -10.71 -10.16
CA ASN A 95 -36.17 -11.61 -9.24
C ASN A 95 -37.55 -11.09 -8.79
N ASN A 96 -38.10 -10.07 -9.45
CA ASN A 96 -39.49 -9.62 -9.25
C ASN A 96 -40.47 -10.11 -10.33
N SER A 97 -40.10 -11.11 -11.15
CA SER A 97 -40.99 -11.65 -12.19
C SER A 97 -41.89 -12.80 -11.73
N VAL A 98 -41.73 -13.33 -10.50
CA VAL A 98 -42.62 -14.41 -10.02
C VAL A 98 -43.07 -14.16 -8.59
N ASN A 99 -44.32 -13.73 -8.47
CA ASN A 99 -45.17 -13.58 -7.29
C ASN A 99 -45.19 -12.18 -6.64
N ASN A 100 -46.08 -11.31 -7.11
CA ASN A 100 -47.22 -10.87 -6.29
C ASN A 100 -48.20 -10.00 -7.10
N THR A 101 -49.36 -10.57 -7.42
CA THR A 101 -50.60 -9.81 -7.59
C THR A 101 -50.94 -9.18 -6.25
N THR A 102 -50.58 -7.91 -6.05
CA THR A 102 -51.32 -6.94 -5.23
C THR A 102 -50.76 -5.55 -5.52
N SER A 103 -51.64 -4.72 -6.07
CA SER A 103 -51.48 -3.29 -6.28
C SER A 103 -51.25 -2.55 -4.96
N ASP A 104 -50.39 -1.53 -5.02
CA ASP A 104 -50.23 -0.39 -4.09
C ASP A 104 -48.89 -0.30 -3.35
N THR A 105 -47.82 -0.02 -4.12
CA THR A 105 -46.67 0.84 -3.73
C THR A 105 -45.75 1.04 -4.95
N GLN A 106 -46.20 1.82 -5.94
CA GLN A 106 -45.31 2.33 -6.98
C GLN A 106 -44.60 3.56 -6.42
N ASN A 107 -43.29 3.47 -6.15
CA ASN A 107 -42.28 4.57 -6.22
C ASN A 107 -40.89 4.24 -5.62
N GLU A 108 -40.52 2.98 -5.32
CA GLU A 108 -39.17 2.64 -4.81
C GLU A 108 -38.36 1.66 -5.70
N GLN A 109 -38.90 1.23 -6.84
CA GLN A 109 -38.33 0.10 -7.60
C GLN A 109 -37.40 0.47 -8.78
N GLU A 110 -37.29 1.73 -9.19
CA GLU A 110 -36.46 2.11 -10.35
C GLU A 110 -34.98 2.41 -10.01
N ASP A 111 -34.64 2.69 -8.75
CA ASP A 111 -33.29 3.15 -8.35
C ASP A 111 -32.25 2.03 -8.10
N ASP A 112 -32.67 0.76 -8.05
CA ASP A 112 -31.81 -0.34 -7.55
C ASP A 112 -31.04 -1.08 -8.67
N ASP A 113 -31.46 -0.96 -9.92
CA ASP A 113 -30.98 -1.79 -11.05
C ASP A 113 -29.54 -1.51 -11.49
N ASN A 114 -29.01 -0.34 -11.13
CA ASN A 114 -27.65 0.12 -11.45
C ASN A 114 -26.86 0.54 -10.20
N THR A 115 -27.32 0.15 -9.03
CA THR A 115 -26.68 0.46 -7.76
C THR A 115 -25.58 -0.56 -7.47
N ILE A 116 -24.38 -0.07 -7.12
CA ILE A 116 -23.33 -0.89 -6.50
C ILE A 116 -23.44 -0.70 -5.00
N HIS A 117 -23.48 -1.78 -4.24
CA HIS A 117 -23.47 -1.73 -2.78
C HIS A 117 -22.10 -2.14 -2.25
N SER A 118 -21.79 -1.63 -1.06
CA SER A 118 -20.59 -1.98 -0.31
C SER A 118 -20.91 -2.24 1.15
N HIS A 119 -20.12 -3.09 1.80
CA HIS A 119 -20.22 -3.38 3.23
C HIS A 119 -18.83 -3.35 3.87
N PHE A 120 -18.61 -2.39 4.77
CA PHE A 120 -17.34 -2.19 5.49
C PHE A 120 -17.41 -2.78 6.91
N ILE A 121 -16.39 -3.54 7.29
CA ILE A 121 -16.20 -4.04 8.66
C ILE A 121 -14.75 -3.81 9.05
N SER A 122 -14.51 -3.18 10.20
CA SER A 122 -13.17 -3.06 10.80
C SER A 122 -13.13 -3.79 12.13
N GLU A 123 -12.00 -4.41 12.45
CA GLU A 123 -11.80 -5.16 13.70
C GLU A 123 -12.04 -4.31 14.95
N THR A 124 -11.52 -3.08 14.96
CA THR A 124 -11.60 -2.15 16.10
C THR A 124 -11.72 -0.69 15.62
N GLY A 125 -11.69 0.25 16.56
CA GLY A 125 -11.72 1.68 16.28
C GLY A 125 -13.14 2.25 16.23
N ARG A 126 -13.24 3.48 15.72
CA ARG A 126 -14.53 4.20 15.61
C ARG A 126 -15.15 3.96 14.24
N LEU A 127 -16.47 4.07 14.19
CA LEU A 127 -17.19 4.26 12.95
C LEU A 127 -17.00 5.72 12.51
N ASP A 128 -16.03 5.97 11.64
CA ASP A 128 -15.67 7.30 11.16
C ASP A 128 -15.47 7.26 9.64
N PHE A 129 -16.22 8.09 8.90
CA PHE A 129 -16.19 8.10 7.45
C PHE A 129 -16.63 9.43 6.88
N PHE A 130 -16.14 9.74 5.67
CA PHE A 130 -16.52 10.89 4.89
C PHE A 130 -17.24 10.44 3.63
N ILE A 131 -18.39 11.05 3.34
CA ILE A 131 -19.07 10.91 2.06
C ILE A 131 -18.60 12.05 1.16
N LEU A 132 -18.01 11.68 0.03
CA LEU A 132 -17.52 12.61 -0.98
C LEU A 132 -18.52 12.61 -2.15
N SER A 133 -18.90 13.78 -2.63
CA SER A 133 -19.74 13.94 -3.81
C SER A 133 -19.22 15.11 -4.64
N ALA A 134 -19.10 14.89 -5.95
CA ALA A 134 -18.57 15.87 -6.88
C ALA A 134 -19.15 15.65 -8.28
N ASN A 135 -19.10 16.67 -9.13
CA ASN A 135 -19.61 16.56 -10.50
C ASN A 135 -18.67 15.74 -11.40
N THR A 136 -17.39 15.61 -11.02
CA THR A 136 -16.40 14.85 -11.79
C THR A 136 -15.50 14.01 -10.87
N PRO A 137 -14.88 12.92 -11.38
CA PRO A 137 -13.88 12.16 -10.64
C PRO A 137 -12.68 13.01 -10.19
N LEU A 138 -12.28 14.01 -10.99
CA LEU A 138 -11.18 14.91 -10.66
C LEU A 138 -11.51 15.75 -9.42
N GLU A 139 -12.69 16.37 -9.41
CA GLU A 139 -13.16 17.18 -8.27
C GLU A 139 -13.33 16.32 -7.01
N LEU A 140 -13.77 15.06 -7.15
CA LEU A 140 -13.85 14.13 -6.02
C LEU A 140 -12.47 13.88 -5.39
N ILE A 141 -11.45 13.62 -6.21
CA ILE A 141 -10.07 13.41 -5.74
C ILE A 141 -9.50 14.71 -5.14
N GLN A 142 -9.82 15.87 -5.69
CA GLN A 142 -9.44 17.16 -5.10
C GLN A 142 -10.05 17.34 -3.71
N ASN A 143 -11.33 17.03 -3.54
CA ASN A 143 -12.01 17.07 -2.23
C ASN A 143 -11.38 16.10 -1.23
N TYR A 144 -11.01 14.89 -1.67
CA TYR A 144 -10.27 13.94 -0.84
C TYR A 144 -8.89 14.51 -0.43
N ALA A 145 -8.16 15.13 -1.35
CA ALA A 145 -6.85 15.72 -1.07
C ALA A 145 -6.93 16.92 -0.11
N LEU A 146 -8.06 17.63 -0.03
CA LEU A 146 -8.28 18.65 1.00
C LEU A 146 -8.37 18.06 2.42
N LEU A 147 -8.77 16.78 2.55
CA LEU A 147 -8.86 16.09 3.83
C LEU A 147 -7.53 15.48 4.26
N VAL A 148 -6.82 14.82 3.34
CA VAL A 148 -5.63 14.01 3.66
C VAL A 148 -4.30 14.63 3.24
N GLY A 149 -4.34 15.77 2.55
CA GLY A 149 -3.18 16.44 1.97
C GLY A 149 -2.90 16.03 0.52
N THR A 150 -2.03 16.81 -0.13
CA THR A 150 -1.55 16.56 -1.49
C THR A 150 -0.20 15.87 -1.48
N PRO A 151 0.19 15.17 -2.57
CA PRO A 151 1.55 14.68 -2.71
C PRO A 151 2.59 15.79 -2.48
N ALA A 152 3.64 15.48 -1.71
CA ALA A 152 4.78 16.38 -1.57
C ALA A 152 5.47 16.57 -2.92
N LEU A 153 6.00 17.77 -3.18
CA LEU A 153 6.80 18.02 -4.39
C LEU A 153 8.06 17.14 -4.34
N PRO A 154 8.22 16.15 -5.23
CA PRO A 154 9.39 15.27 -5.20
C PRO A 154 10.66 16.06 -5.59
N PRO A 155 11.82 15.76 -5.00
CA PRO A 155 13.08 16.29 -5.49
C PRO A 155 13.32 15.78 -6.92
N LEU A 156 13.87 16.63 -7.80
CA LEU A 156 13.93 16.33 -9.24
C LEU A 156 14.60 14.98 -9.55
N PHE A 157 15.69 14.64 -8.85
CA PHE A 157 16.42 13.39 -9.06
C PHE A 157 15.56 12.14 -8.84
N SER A 158 14.51 12.22 -8.00
CA SER A 158 13.67 11.05 -7.68
C SER A 158 12.68 10.70 -8.79
N LEU A 159 12.59 11.53 -9.84
CA LEU A 159 11.81 11.26 -11.05
C LEU A 159 12.67 10.60 -12.15
N GLY A 160 13.99 10.54 -11.95
CA GLY A 160 14.94 9.95 -12.87
C GLY A 160 15.01 8.43 -12.78
N TYR A 161 16.02 7.84 -13.41
CA TYR A 161 16.21 6.38 -13.36
C TYR A 161 16.95 5.96 -12.09
N HIS A 162 16.35 5.02 -11.36
CA HIS A 162 16.87 4.44 -10.12
C HIS A 162 17.43 3.04 -10.39
N GLN A 163 18.75 2.87 -10.23
CA GLN A 163 19.42 1.59 -10.42
C GLN A 163 19.52 0.86 -9.07
N CYS A 164 18.81 -0.26 -8.94
CA CYS A 164 18.69 -1.03 -7.70
C CYS A 164 18.76 -2.55 -7.92
N ARG A 165 19.23 -3.27 -6.91
CA ARG A 165 19.00 -4.71 -6.69
C ARG A 165 19.33 -5.08 -5.25
N TRP A 166 18.84 -6.23 -4.81
CA TRP A 166 19.35 -6.92 -3.63
C TRP A 166 20.47 -7.90 -4.01
N ASN A 167 21.76 -7.67 -3.74
CA ASN A 167 22.47 -6.43 -3.37
C ASN A 167 23.58 -6.14 -4.39
N TYR A 168 24.11 -4.92 -4.40
CA TYR A 168 25.49 -4.68 -4.84
C TYR A 168 26.45 -5.00 -3.69
N LYS A 169 27.36 -5.93 -3.88
CA LYS A 169 28.10 -6.60 -2.80
C LYS A 169 29.18 -5.72 -2.18
N SER A 170 29.65 -4.68 -2.88
CA SER A 170 30.78 -3.83 -2.44
C SER A 170 30.80 -2.47 -3.11
N GLU A 171 31.62 -1.55 -2.59
CA GLU A 171 31.99 -0.30 -3.25
C GLU A 171 32.59 -0.51 -4.63
N TYR A 172 33.40 -1.55 -4.82
CA TYR A 172 33.99 -1.88 -6.12
C TYR A 172 32.91 -2.21 -7.15
N GLU A 173 31.95 -3.07 -6.79
CA GLU A 173 30.82 -3.41 -7.67
C GLU A 173 29.97 -2.18 -7.99
N CYS A 174 29.71 -1.31 -6.99
CA CYS A 174 29.02 -0.04 -7.21
C CYS A 174 29.75 0.79 -8.27
N ASN A 175 31.06 1.02 -8.10
CA ASN A 175 31.85 1.78 -9.07
C ASN A 175 31.81 1.18 -10.47
N GLN A 176 31.92 -0.15 -10.60
CA GLN A 176 31.82 -0.83 -11.89
C GLN A 176 30.47 -0.61 -12.58
N ILE A 177 29.37 -0.59 -11.83
CA ILE A 177 28.04 -0.33 -12.39
C ILE A 177 27.94 1.10 -12.89
N MET A 178 28.40 2.06 -12.12
CA MET A 178 28.40 3.48 -12.51
C MET A 178 29.25 3.67 -13.78
N ASP A 179 30.47 3.12 -13.81
CA ASP A 179 31.36 3.16 -14.97
C ASP A 179 30.71 2.53 -16.22
N ASN A 180 29.99 1.42 -16.05
CA ASN A 180 29.30 0.77 -17.17
C ASN A 180 28.10 1.58 -17.66
N LEU A 181 27.29 2.15 -16.77
CA LEU A 181 26.16 3.02 -17.16
C LEU A 181 26.67 4.23 -17.95
N ASP A 182 27.77 4.85 -17.50
CA ASP A 182 28.43 5.93 -18.23
C ASP A 182 28.99 5.46 -19.58
N ARG A 183 29.72 4.34 -19.59
CA ARG A 183 30.31 3.76 -20.80
C ARG A 183 29.26 3.45 -21.87
N TYR A 184 28.11 2.93 -21.46
CA TYR A 184 27.01 2.57 -22.36
C TYR A 184 26.00 3.70 -22.57
N GLN A 185 26.27 4.90 -22.04
CA GLN A 185 25.42 6.09 -22.19
C GLN A 185 23.98 5.87 -21.72
N ILE A 186 23.81 5.11 -20.63
CA ILE A 186 22.52 4.87 -19.98
C ILE A 186 22.38 5.89 -18.84
N PRO A 187 21.49 6.89 -18.96
CA PRO A 187 21.32 7.91 -17.92
C PRO A 187 20.71 7.29 -16.65
N TYR A 188 21.23 7.67 -15.49
CA TYR A 188 20.67 7.33 -14.18
C TYR A 188 20.95 8.43 -13.16
N ASP A 189 20.07 8.53 -12.17
CA ASP A 189 20.11 9.58 -11.14
C ASP A 189 20.44 9.01 -9.76
N VAL A 190 20.02 7.76 -9.48
CA VAL A 190 20.11 7.18 -8.14
C VAL A 190 20.67 5.76 -8.15
N LEU A 191 21.68 5.52 -7.31
CA LEU A 191 22.13 4.18 -6.95
C LEU A 191 21.50 3.77 -5.61
N TRP A 192 21.00 2.53 -5.51
CA TRP A 192 20.41 2.00 -4.29
C TRP A 192 21.29 0.92 -3.65
N LEU A 193 21.36 0.95 -2.32
CA LEU A 193 21.98 -0.09 -1.50
C LEU A 193 20.92 -0.76 -0.61
N ASP A 194 20.66 -2.02 -0.91
CA ASP A 194 19.81 -2.90 -0.10
C ASP A 194 20.56 -3.40 1.16
N ILE A 195 19.96 -4.29 1.95
CA ILE A 195 20.33 -4.57 3.35
C ILE A 195 21.77 -5.04 3.58
N GLU A 196 22.46 -5.57 2.56
CA GLU A 196 23.83 -6.11 2.73
C GLU A 196 24.91 -5.03 2.86
N HIS A 197 24.58 -3.75 2.62
CA HIS A 197 25.52 -2.66 2.87
C HIS A 197 25.79 -2.42 4.38
N THR A 198 24.92 -2.94 5.26
CA THR A 198 24.97 -2.73 6.70
C THR A 198 25.92 -3.72 7.42
N ASP A 199 26.39 -3.37 8.63
CA ASP A 199 27.12 -4.31 9.49
C ASP A 199 26.17 -5.33 10.14
N GLY A 200 25.95 -6.44 9.44
CA GLY A 200 25.18 -7.57 9.96
C GLY A 200 23.72 -7.22 10.23
N LYS A 201 23.11 -6.40 9.37
CA LYS A 201 21.72 -5.92 9.43
C LYS A 201 21.47 -4.98 10.61
N ARG A 202 22.50 -4.19 10.96
CA ARG A 202 22.39 -3.04 11.86
C ARG A 202 22.26 -1.79 11.01
N TYR A 203 21.08 -1.20 10.92
CA TYR A 203 20.89 0.07 10.21
C TYR A 203 21.79 1.19 10.77
N PHE A 204 21.98 2.27 10.02
CA PHE A 204 22.90 3.35 10.40
C PHE A 204 24.37 2.92 10.55
N THR A 205 24.75 1.78 9.96
CA THR A 205 26.12 1.28 9.93
C THR A 205 26.50 0.82 8.53
N TRP A 206 27.80 0.59 8.31
CA TRP A 206 28.36 0.10 7.05
C TRP A 206 29.13 -1.20 7.29
N ASN A 207 28.99 -2.16 6.37
CA ASN A 207 29.83 -3.35 6.34
C ASN A 207 31.26 -2.96 5.98
N LYS A 208 32.13 -2.87 6.99
CA LYS A 208 33.51 -2.40 6.83
C LYS A 208 34.38 -3.27 5.93
N ASN A 209 33.98 -4.50 5.60
CA ASN A 209 34.74 -5.35 4.69
C ASN A 209 34.42 -5.08 3.22
N GLN A 210 33.22 -4.56 2.94
CA GLN A 210 32.69 -4.37 1.59
C GLN A 210 32.55 -2.88 1.22
N PHE A 211 32.36 -2.04 2.24
CA PHE A 211 32.19 -0.59 2.15
C PHE A 211 33.20 0.07 3.10
N LEU A 212 34.46 0.18 2.65
CA LEU A 212 35.58 0.71 3.43
C LEU A 212 35.56 2.24 3.49
N SER A 213 35.03 2.89 2.47
CA SER A 213 35.01 4.35 2.30
C SER A 213 33.69 4.80 1.66
N PRO A 214 32.55 4.60 2.35
CA PRO A 214 31.23 4.91 1.81
C PRO A 214 31.06 6.41 1.53
N ASP A 215 31.86 7.25 2.19
CA ASP A 215 31.93 8.69 1.93
C ASP A 215 32.53 9.00 0.55
N LEU A 216 33.51 8.22 0.08
CA LEU A 216 34.08 8.39 -1.26
C LEU A 216 33.08 7.99 -2.34
N LEU A 217 32.32 6.91 -2.14
CA LEU A 217 31.24 6.52 -3.04
C LEU A 217 30.18 7.63 -3.15
N GLN A 218 29.75 8.18 -2.00
CA GLN A 218 28.80 9.30 -1.97
C GLN A 218 29.34 10.56 -2.65
N ARG A 219 30.62 10.90 -2.41
CA ARG A 219 31.25 12.05 -3.07
C ARG A 219 31.33 11.88 -4.57
N ARG A 220 31.66 10.68 -5.06
CA ARG A 220 31.70 10.39 -6.49
C ARG A 220 30.33 10.60 -7.14
N LEU A 221 29.28 10.00 -6.58
CA LEU A 221 27.91 10.22 -7.05
C LEU A 221 27.54 11.71 -7.03
N GLY A 222 27.83 12.41 -5.93
CA GLY A 222 27.54 13.83 -5.79
C GLY A 222 28.27 14.74 -6.79
N GLN A 223 29.50 14.41 -7.17
CA GLN A 223 30.26 15.14 -8.20
C GLN A 223 29.63 15.04 -9.59
N GLU A 224 28.89 13.96 -9.85
CA GLU A 224 28.20 13.69 -11.11
C GLU A 224 26.72 14.12 -11.05
N GLY A 225 26.28 14.77 -9.96
CA GLY A 225 24.89 15.18 -9.76
C GLY A 225 23.94 14.02 -9.44
N ARG A 226 24.48 12.88 -9.01
CA ARG A 226 23.76 11.64 -8.69
C ARG A 226 23.61 11.45 -7.19
N HIS A 227 22.69 10.57 -6.81
CA HIS A 227 22.31 10.33 -5.41
C HIS A 227 22.48 8.87 -5.00
N LEU A 228 22.68 8.66 -3.69
CA LEU A 228 22.70 7.35 -3.07
C LEU A 228 21.48 7.20 -2.17
N VAL A 229 20.75 6.08 -2.31
CA VAL A 229 19.71 5.68 -1.37
C VAL A 229 20.16 4.43 -0.63
N THR A 230 20.08 4.47 0.70
CA THR A 230 20.40 3.34 1.59
C THR A 230 19.15 2.89 2.32
N ILE A 231 18.84 1.60 2.27
CA ILE A 231 17.68 1.05 2.97
C ILE A 231 17.82 1.18 4.50
N VAL A 232 16.73 1.55 5.17
CA VAL A 232 16.59 1.57 6.63
C VAL A 232 15.21 1.06 6.98
N ASP A 233 15.12 -0.16 7.52
CA ASP A 233 13.84 -0.76 7.90
C ASP A 233 13.53 -0.50 9.39
N PRO A 234 12.26 -0.59 9.82
CA PRO A 234 11.86 -0.28 11.20
C PRO A 234 12.19 -1.38 12.23
N HIS A 235 12.83 -2.49 11.82
CA HIS A 235 13.28 -3.51 12.75
C HIS A 235 14.69 -3.21 13.26
N VAL A 236 14.93 -3.43 14.56
CA VAL A 236 16.21 -3.11 15.19
C VAL A 236 16.85 -4.39 15.72
N LYS A 237 18.04 -4.73 15.24
CA LYS A 237 18.78 -5.91 15.70
C LYS A 237 18.97 -5.85 17.22
N SER A 238 18.47 -6.87 17.94
CA SER A 238 18.61 -6.96 19.40
C SER A 238 20.05 -7.29 19.82
N ASP A 239 20.88 -6.27 19.94
CA ASP A 239 22.28 -6.36 20.35
C ASP A 239 22.66 -5.18 21.24
N ASN A 240 23.04 -5.42 22.51
CA ASN A 240 23.39 -4.34 23.45
C ASN A 240 24.68 -3.58 23.06
N LYS A 241 25.49 -4.12 22.12
CA LYS A 241 26.66 -3.40 21.57
C LYS A 241 26.27 -2.47 20.42
N TYR A 242 25.05 -2.59 19.88
CA TYR A 242 24.53 -1.74 18.82
C TYR A 242 23.84 -0.52 19.42
N PHE A 243 24.37 0.67 19.15
CA PHE A 243 23.97 1.91 19.80
C PHE A 243 22.47 2.24 19.65
N VAL A 244 21.89 2.00 18.47
CA VAL A 244 20.46 2.27 18.21
C VAL A 244 19.57 1.37 19.07
N PHE A 245 19.88 0.07 19.15
CA PHE A 245 19.13 -0.85 19.99
C PHE A 245 19.25 -0.47 21.47
N LYS A 246 20.48 -0.19 21.93
CA LYS A 246 20.75 0.21 23.30
C LYS A 246 19.93 1.44 23.68
N GLU A 247 19.97 2.49 22.87
CA GLU A 247 19.24 3.73 23.12
C GLU A 247 17.72 3.52 23.07
N ALA A 248 17.20 2.83 22.05
CA ALA A 248 15.77 2.55 21.94
C ALA A 248 15.23 1.75 23.13
N LYS A 249 16.04 0.81 23.64
CA LYS A 249 15.75 0.05 24.86
C LYS A 249 15.76 0.94 26.10
N GLU A 250 16.80 1.74 26.31
CA GLU A 250 16.95 2.61 27.49
C GLU A 250 15.87 3.69 27.56
N LYS A 251 15.41 4.19 26.41
CA LYS A 251 14.37 5.22 26.31
C LYS A 251 12.93 4.69 26.20
N GLY A 252 12.74 3.37 26.11
CA GLY A 252 11.41 2.76 26.01
C GLY A 252 10.70 3.00 24.67
N TYR A 253 11.45 3.07 23.56
CA TYR A 253 10.88 3.28 22.22
C TYR A 253 10.46 1.98 21.50
N LEU A 254 10.80 0.81 22.05
CA LEU A 254 10.49 -0.47 21.44
C LEU A 254 9.03 -0.86 21.69
N ILE A 255 8.41 -1.52 20.71
CA ILE A 255 7.08 -2.11 20.85
C ILE A 255 7.09 -3.20 21.93
N LEU A 256 6.01 -3.27 22.70
CA LEU A 256 5.81 -4.25 23.76
C LEU A 256 4.82 -5.34 23.32
N ASN A 257 4.93 -6.52 23.93
CA ASN A 257 3.95 -7.60 23.81
C ASN A 257 2.77 -7.36 24.79
N LYS A 258 1.81 -8.28 24.81
CA LYS A 258 0.64 -8.21 25.70
C LYS A 258 0.96 -8.37 27.20
N GLN A 259 2.20 -8.71 27.55
CA GLN A 259 2.72 -8.79 28.93
C GLN A 259 3.59 -7.58 29.30
N ASP A 260 3.57 -6.51 28.48
CA ASP A 260 4.40 -5.31 28.65
C ASP A 260 5.92 -5.57 28.56
N GLU A 261 6.32 -6.66 27.92
CA GLU A 261 7.73 -6.99 27.67
C GLU A 261 8.13 -6.59 26.25
N GLN A 262 9.43 -6.36 26.01
CA GLN A 262 9.92 -6.01 24.68
C GLN A 262 9.54 -7.07 23.64
N PHE A 263 8.79 -6.69 22.62
CA PHE A 263 8.46 -7.57 21.51
C PHE A 263 9.74 -7.94 20.74
N ARG A 264 9.90 -9.23 20.47
CA ARG A 264 11.04 -9.79 19.72
C ARG A 264 10.52 -10.77 18.69
N CYS A 265 11.11 -10.73 17.51
CA CYS A 265 10.85 -11.66 16.44
C CYS A 265 12.16 -12.14 15.82
N GLN A 266 12.13 -13.33 15.23
CA GLN A 266 13.18 -13.78 14.34
C GLN A 266 12.77 -13.44 12.91
N LEU A 267 13.55 -12.57 12.26
CA LEU A 267 13.42 -12.37 10.82
C LEU A 267 14.28 -13.44 10.14
N ALA A 268 13.71 -14.22 9.22
CA ALA A 268 14.51 -15.21 8.51
C ALA A 268 15.66 -14.50 7.79
N GLN A 269 16.87 -15.02 8.02
CA GLN A 269 18.10 -14.56 7.38
C GLN A 269 18.28 -15.19 5.98
N GLU A 270 17.36 -16.06 5.58
CA GLU A 270 17.36 -16.81 4.32
C GLU A 270 16.17 -16.40 3.46
N GLN A 271 16.39 -16.42 2.14
CA GLN A 271 15.62 -15.78 1.07
C GLN A 271 14.11 -16.08 0.95
N TYR A 272 13.46 -16.77 1.90
CA TYR A 272 12.16 -17.40 1.63
C TYR A 272 11.05 -17.26 2.66
N GLN A 273 11.21 -16.61 3.82
CA GLN A 273 10.05 -16.37 4.71
C GLN A 273 10.31 -15.28 5.75
N ARG A 274 9.80 -14.06 5.52
CA ARG A 274 9.85 -12.97 6.51
C ARG A 274 8.64 -13.01 7.43
N ASP A 275 8.40 -14.14 8.08
CA ASP A 275 7.40 -14.23 9.15
C ASP A 275 8.08 -14.10 10.51
N CYS A 276 7.50 -13.27 11.38
CA CYS A 276 7.84 -13.25 12.79
C CYS A 276 7.41 -14.58 13.41
N LEU A 277 8.30 -15.57 13.48
CA LEU A 277 8.02 -16.81 14.18
C LEU A 277 7.79 -16.51 15.68
N PRO A 278 6.71 -17.05 16.29
CA PRO A 278 6.53 -16.95 17.73
C PRO A 278 7.66 -17.70 18.44
N SER A 279 8.19 -17.07 19.50
CA SER A 279 9.21 -17.64 20.39
C SER A 279 8.71 -18.85 21.15
#